data_AF-A0A7C7RZ35-F1
#
_entry.id   AF-A0A7C7RZ35-F1
#
_cell.length_a   1.000
_cell.length_b   1.000
_cell.length_c   1.000
_cell.angle_alpha   90.00
_cell.angle_beta   90.00
_cell.angle_gamma   90.00
#
_symmetry.space_group_name_H-M   'P 1'
#
loop_
_entity.id
_entity.type
_entity.pdbx_description
1 polymer ?
#
loop_
_entity_poly.entity_id
_entity_poly.type
_entity_poly.pdbx_seq_one_letter_code
_entity_poly.pdbx_strand_id
1 'polypeptide(L)'
;MLTNDYGGRGGWTLIFGRGFAPEDLEDLPGDILLVGPCAVGELEATLRARYPDQRIYTVPAHNDLMLNTRYQARLAGVTPMQMVPLTRRSPPSPSCRHVCAVSPPACRPCWGSEASLPYGPSSGGS
;
A
#
# COMPACT_ATOMS: atom_id res chain seq x y z
N MET A 1 3.63 6.67 -5.96
CA MET A 1 2.77 6.23 -4.84
C MET A 1 3.32 6.72 -3.52
N LEU A 2 3.98 5.93 -2.65
CA LEU A 2 4.27 6.40 -1.28
C LEU A 2 5.18 7.65 -1.22
N THR A 3 6.29 7.68 -1.96
CA THR A 3 7.20 8.84 -1.95
C THR A 3 6.63 10.03 -2.73
N ASN A 4 6.34 9.85 -4.01
CA ASN A 4 5.94 10.98 -4.88
C ASN A 4 4.61 11.62 -4.46
N ASP A 5 3.65 10.83 -4.00
CA ASP A 5 2.27 11.32 -3.80
C ASP A 5 1.98 11.66 -2.33
N TYR A 6 2.77 11.11 -1.40
CA TYR A 6 2.53 11.25 0.04
C TYR A 6 3.78 11.66 0.85
N GLY A 7 4.90 11.99 0.19
CA GLY A 7 6.14 12.40 0.86
C GLY A 7 6.80 11.28 1.68
N GLY A 8 6.50 10.02 1.36
CA GLY A 8 7.07 8.86 2.03
C GLY A 8 8.60 8.80 1.91
N ARG A 9 9.26 8.46 3.02
CA ARG A 9 10.72 8.43 3.13
C ARG A 9 11.28 7.02 2.89
N GLY A 10 12.47 6.97 2.30
CA GLY A 10 13.29 5.74 2.24
C GLY A 10 14.07 5.54 3.54
N GLY A 11 15.19 4.81 3.45
CA GLY A 11 16.01 4.48 4.62
C GLY A 11 15.50 3.26 5.41
N TRP A 12 14.76 2.39 4.73
CA TRP A 12 14.30 1.09 5.18
C TRP A 12 14.45 0.12 4.02
N THR A 13 14.48 -1.18 4.30
CA THR A 13 14.78 -2.22 3.31
C THR A 13 13.56 -3.12 3.06
N LEU A 14 13.24 -3.39 1.80
CA LEU A 14 12.24 -4.38 1.38
C LEU A 14 12.95 -5.58 0.77
N ILE A 15 12.68 -6.78 1.29
CA ILE A 15 13.21 -8.03 0.75
C ILE A 15 12.03 -8.95 0.43
N PHE A 16 11.96 -9.40 -0.82
CA PHE A 16 10.95 -10.33 -1.30
C PHE A 16 11.59 -11.31 -2.29
N GLY A 17 11.17 -12.58 -2.25
CA GLY A 17 11.71 -13.61 -3.14
C GLY A 17 12.60 -14.62 -2.41
N ARG A 18 13.62 -15.15 -3.11
CA ARG A 18 14.54 -16.19 -2.65
C ARG A 18 15.88 -16.13 -3.38
N GLY A 19 16.90 -16.78 -2.85
CA GLY A 19 18.20 -16.98 -3.50
C GLY A 19 19.12 -15.78 -3.35
N PHE A 20 19.16 -15.20 -2.15
CA PHE A 20 20.00 -14.06 -1.84
C PHE A 20 21.42 -14.51 -1.54
N ALA A 21 22.41 -13.85 -2.13
CA ALA A 21 23.80 -14.07 -1.78
C ALA A 21 24.11 -13.35 -0.45
N PRO A 22 25.04 -13.85 0.38
CA PRO A 22 25.40 -13.22 1.66
C PRO A 22 25.78 -11.73 1.53
N GLU A 23 26.43 -11.36 0.43
CA GLU A 23 26.82 -10.00 0.06
C GLU A 23 25.63 -9.07 -0.19
N ASP A 24 24.50 -9.59 -0.65
CA ASP A 24 23.27 -8.79 -0.87
C ASP A 24 22.63 -8.35 0.45
N LEU A 25 23.05 -8.95 1.57
CA LEU A 25 22.48 -8.76 2.89
C LEU A 25 23.41 -7.96 3.82
N GLU A 26 24.44 -7.32 3.27
CA GLU A 26 25.39 -6.48 4.00
C GLU A 26 24.96 -5.02 3.99
N ASP A 27 25.27 -4.30 5.07
CA ASP A 27 25.02 -2.87 5.24
C ASP A 27 23.59 -2.40 4.88
N LEU A 28 22.59 -3.23 5.19
CA LEU A 28 21.19 -2.92 4.88
C LEU A 28 20.71 -1.68 5.64
N PRO A 29 20.11 -0.69 4.96
CA PRO A 29 19.67 0.54 5.60
C PRO A 29 18.36 0.35 6.38
N GLY A 30 18.40 0.75 7.66
CA GLY A 30 17.25 0.90 8.55
C GLY A 30 16.41 -0.37 8.74
N ASP A 31 15.17 -0.19 9.19
CA ASP A 31 14.28 -1.32 9.48
C ASP A 31 13.99 -2.15 8.22
N ILE A 32 13.81 -3.47 8.38
CA ILE A 32 13.69 -4.44 7.29
C ILE A 32 12.27 -5.00 7.22
N LEU A 33 11.73 -5.12 6.01
CA LEU A 33 10.47 -5.78 5.70
C LEU A 33 10.71 -7.02 4.83
N LEU A 34 10.47 -8.22 5.39
CA LEU A 34 10.50 -9.49 4.68
C LEU A 34 9.10 -9.87 4.19
N VAL A 35 8.94 -10.11 2.89
CA VAL A 35 7.64 -10.42 2.29
C VAL A 35 7.60 -11.82 1.69
N GLY A 36 6.68 -12.62 2.23
CA GLY A 36 6.32 -13.95 1.77
C GLY A 36 7.12 -15.06 2.43
N PRO A 37 6.59 -16.30 2.37
CA PRO A 37 7.15 -17.43 3.10
C PRO A 37 8.56 -17.80 2.64
N CYS A 38 8.90 -17.57 1.36
CA CYS A 38 10.24 -17.83 0.85
C CYS A 38 11.30 -16.97 1.53
N ALA A 39 11.13 -15.64 1.54
CA ALA A 39 12.11 -14.72 2.13
C ALA A 39 12.18 -14.88 3.65
N VAL A 40 11.03 -15.06 4.30
CA VAL A 40 10.96 -15.28 5.76
C VAL A 40 11.70 -16.56 6.15
N GLY A 41 11.41 -17.67 5.49
CA GLY A 41 12.04 -18.96 5.79
C GLY A 41 13.54 -19.00 5.50
N GLU A 42 14.00 -18.29 4.47
CA GLU A 42 15.41 -18.25 4.08
C GLU A 42 16.24 -17.30 4.98
N LEU A 43 15.69 -16.14 5.34
CA LEU A 43 16.50 -15.01 5.83
C LEU A 43 16.21 -14.53 7.25
N GLU A 44 15.04 -14.80 7.82
CA GLU A 44 14.63 -14.14 9.08
C GLU A 44 15.63 -14.39 10.22
N ALA A 45 16.06 -15.63 10.42
CA ALA A 45 17.01 -15.98 11.47
C ALA A 45 18.36 -15.26 11.27
N THR A 46 18.89 -15.29 10.05
CA THR A 46 20.16 -14.67 9.68
C THR A 46 20.13 -13.16 9.88
N LEU A 47 19.06 -12.49 9.42
CA LEU A 47 18.91 -11.05 9.54
C LEU A 47 18.71 -10.61 10.99
N ARG A 48 17.96 -11.37 11.80
CA ARG A 48 17.80 -11.08 13.23
C ARG A 48 19.11 -11.20 14.00
N ALA A 49 19.98 -12.13 13.61
CA ALA A 49 21.31 -12.26 14.21
C ALA A 49 22.25 -11.14 13.75
N ARG A 50 22.20 -10.74 12.48
CA ARG A 50 23.09 -9.73 11.89
C ARG A 50 22.73 -8.30 12.29
N TYR A 51 21.44 -8.00 12.40
CA TYR A 51 20.91 -6.66 12.67
C TYR A 51 20.07 -6.65 13.95
N PRO A 52 20.66 -6.84 15.13
CA PRO A 52 19.91 -6.94 16.39
C PRO A 52 19.18 -5.64 16.76
N ASP A 53 19.68 -4.50 16.28
CA ASP A 53 19.12 -3.18 16.58
C ASP A 53 18.07 -2.72 15.55
N GLN A 54 17.96 -3.39 14.40
CA GLN A 54 16.96 -3.07 13.37
C GLN A 54 15.68 -3.86 13.62
N ARG A 55 14.53 -3.25 13.35
CA ARG A 55 13.26 -3.97 13.41
C ARG A 55 13.05 -4.77 12.12
N ILE A 56 12.77 -6.06 12.28
CA ILE A 56 12.44 -6.95 11.17
C ILE A 56 10.93 -7.26 11.21
N TYR A 57 10.23 -6.74 10.21
CA TYR A 57 8.82 -6.97 9.94
C TYR A 57 8.65 -8.11 8.95
N THR A 58 7.70 -9.01 9.19
CA THR A 58 7.45 -10.16 8.31
C THR A 58 6.01 -10.15 7.80
N VAL A 59 5.83 -10.56 6.55
CA VAL A 59 4.53 -10.78 5.92
C VAL A 59 4.45 -12.25 5.49
N PRO A 60 3.51 -13.05 6.02
CA PRO A 60 3.54 -14.50 5.87
C PRO A 60 3.13 -15.00 4.47
N ALA A 61 2.48 -14.15 3.65
CA ALA A 61 2.04 -14.50 2.31
C ALA A 61 2.46 -13.43 1.30
N HIS A 62 2.91 -13.85 0.11
CA HIS A 62 3.31 -12.92 -0.96
C HIS A 62 2.18 -11.96 -1.36
N ASN A 63 0.94 -12.45 -1.34
CA ASN A 63 -0.26 -11.74 -1.75
C ASN A 63 -1.07 -11.17 -0.57
N ASP A 64 -0.53 -11.10 0.64
CA ASP A 64 -1.13 -10.31 1.72
C ASP A 64 -0.87 -8.82 1.47
N LEU A 65 -1.60 -8.28 0.49
CA LEU A 65 -1.48 -6.90 0.05
C LEU A 65 -1.83 -5.92 1.17
N MET A 66 -2.73 -6.31 2.07
CA MET A 66 -3.12 -5.48 3.21
C MET A 66 -1.95 -5.28 4.15
N LEU A 67 -1.33 -6.36 4.61
CA LEU A 67 -0.24 -6.28 5.58
C LEU A 67 1.02 -5.68 4.97
N ASN A 68 1.30 -6.02 3.71
CA ASN A 68 2.41 -5.43 2.96
C ASN A 68 2.26 -3.92 2.83
N THR A 69 1.09 -3.43 2.37
CA THR A 69 0.81 -2.00 2.25
C THR A 69 0.90 -1.29 3.60
N ARG A 70 0.40 -1.92 4.67
CA ARG A 70 0.46 -1.38 6.03
C ARG A 70 1.91 -1.15 6.48
N TYR A 71 2.80 -2.13 6.30
CA TYR A 71 4.19 -2.00 6.72
C TYR A 71 4.97 -1.03 5.84
N GLN A 72 4.78 -1.06 4.52
CA GLN A 72 5.41 -0.08 3.64
C GLN A 72 5.00 1.36 3.99
N ALA A 73 3.71 1.62 4.23
CA ALA A 73 3.25 2.94 4.66
C ALA A 73 3.87 3.35 6.00
N ARG A 74 3.88 2.44 6.98
CA ARG A 74 4.51 2.68 8.29
C ARG A 74 5.99 3.04 8.16
N LEU A 75 6.76 2.23 7.44
CA LEU A 75 8.21 2.40 7.27
C LEU A 75 8.53 3.68 6.49
N ALA A 76 7.70 4.01 5.50
CA ALA A 76 7.80 5.28 4.77
C ALA A 76 7.33 6.50 5.58
N GLY A 77 6.76 6.32 6.78
CA GLY A 77 6.19 7.40 7.58
C GLY A 77 4.91 8.00 7.01
N VAL A 78 4.20 7.27 6.15
CA VAL A 78 2.92 7.65 5.55
C VAL A 78 1.77 7.09 6.38
N THR A 79 0.82 7.93 6.76
CA THR A 79 -0.40 7.47 7.44
C THR A 79 -1.38 6.96 6.38
N PRO A 80 -1.88 5.71 6.45
CA PRO A 80 -2.78 5.15 5.43
C PRO A 80 -4.02 6.01 5.13
N MET A 81 -4.54 6.74 6.13
CA MET A 81 -5.67 7.66 5.94
C MET A 81 -5.40 8.84 5.01
N GLN A 82 -4.13 9.17 4.77
CA GLN A 82 -3.74 10.19 3.78
C GLN A 82 -3.89 9.69 2.34
N MET A 83 -3.87 8.37 2.14
CA MET A 83 -3.97 7.73 0.82
C MET A 83 -5.40 7.54 0.35
N VAL A 84 -6.36 7.62 1.28
CA VAL A 84 -7.78 7.47 0.97
C VAL A 84 -8.32 8.83 0.52
N PRO A 85 -8.98 8.94 -0.64
CA PRO A 85 -9.60 10.19 -1.09
C PRO A 85 -10.86 10.47 -0.27
N LEU A 86 -10.67 10.90 0.98
CA LEU A 86 -11.74 11.40 1.83
C LEU A 86 -12.12 12.80 1.37
N THR A 87 -12.93 12.87 0.34
CA THR A 87 -13.69 14.09 0.05
C THR A 87 -14.59 14.39 1.26
N ARG A 88 -14.47 15.58 1.85
CA ARG A 88 -15.54 16.13 2.71
C ARG A 88 -16.74 16.34 1.81
N ARG A 89 -17.65 15.36 1.77
CA ARG A 89 -18.85 15.46 0.97
C ARG A 89 -19.78 16.53 1.55
N SER A 90 -20.40 17.28 0.65
CA SER A 90 -21.70 17.93 0.91
C SER A 90 -22.67 16.90 1.51
N PRO A 91 -23.58 17.32 2.41
CA PRO A 91 -24.53 16.41 3.03
C PRO A 91 -25.32 15.64 1.96
N PRO A 92 -25.63 14.35 2.20
CA PRO A 92 -26.44 13.57 1.26
C PRO A 92 -27.81 14.21 1.09
N SER A 93 -28.40 14.01 -0.10
CA SER A 93 -29.84 14.27 -0.33
C SER A 93 -30.66 13.59 0.77
N PRO A 94 -31.68 14.25 1.36
CA PRO A 94 -32.52 13.68 2.43
C PRO A 94 -33.18 12.33 2.08
N SER A 95 -33.28 12.02 0.78
CA SER A 95 -33.90 10.79 0.27
C SER A 95 -33.01 9.54 0.31
N CYS A 96 -31.71 9.65 0.58
CA CYS A 96 -30.77 8.53 0.52
C CYS A 96 -30.40 8.03 1.93
N ARG A 97 -30.96 6.89 2.37
CA ARG A 97 -30.45 6.15 3.54
C ARG A 97 -29.17 5.41 3.17
N HIS A 98 -28.14 5.61 3.98
CA HIS A 98 -26.75 5.24 3.72
C HIS A 98 -26.52 3.70 3.70
N VAL A 99 -25.94 3.17 2.61
CA VAL A 99 -25.09 1.97 2.64
C VAL A 99 -23.94 2.17 1.65
N CYS A 100 -22.72 2.39 2.16
CA CYS A 100 -21.52 2.72 1.38
C CYS A 100 -20.97 1.60 0.48
N ALA A 101 -21.72 0.56 0.15
CA ALA A 101 -21.23 -0.55 -0.65
C ALA A 101 -22.15 -0.98 -1.80
N VAL A 102 -23.41 -0.54 -1.82
CA VAL A 102 -24.36 -0.90 -2.89
C VAL A 102 -25.13 0.36 -3.24
N SER A 103 -24.85 0.92 -4.42
CA SER A 103 -25.70 1.96 -5.00
C SER A 103 -26.87 1.28 -5.72
N PRO A 104 -28.12 1.48 -5.30
CA PRO A 104 -29.27 1.22 -6.16
C PRO A 104 -29.13 2.07 -7.44
N PRO A 105 -29.75 1.68 -8.57
CA PRO A 105 -29.62 2.40 -9.85
C PRO A 105 -30.05 3.88 -9.78
N ALA A 106 -30.81 4.28 -8.76
CA ALA A 106 -31.23 5.66 -8.52
C ALA A 106 -30.23 6.52 -7.71
N CYS A 107 -29.14 5.95 -7.17
CA CYS A 107 -28.16 6.67 -6.36
C CYS A 107 -26.89 6.95 -7.16
N ARG A 108 -26.46 8.23 -7.20
CA ARG A 108 -25.14 8.58 -7.73
C ARG A 108 -24.05 7.86 -6.92
N PRO A 109 -23.05 7.24 -7.57
CA PRO A 109 -21.98 6.57 -6.87
C PRO A 109 -21.26 7.54 -5.96
N CYS A 110 -20.97 7.02 -4.79
CA CYS A 110 -20.34 7.69 -3.69
C CYS A 110 -18.88 8.08 -3.98
N TRP A 111 -18.26 7.43 -4.96
CA TRP A 111 -16.88 7.64 -5.32
C TRP A 111 -16.83 8.40 -6.65
N GLY A 112 -16.09 9.51 -6.64
CA GLY A 112 -15.71 10.40 -7.75
C GLY A 112 -16.50 10.29 -9.06
N SER A 113 -17.23 11.34 -9.43
CA SER A 113 -17.69 11.49 -10.81
C SER A 113 -16.48 11.56 -11.76
N GLU A 114 -16.51 10.78 -12.85
CA GLU A 114 -15.53 10.74 -13.95
C GLU A 114 -15.32 12.07 -14.70
N ALA A 115 -15.75 13.20 -14.15
CA ALA A 115 -15.66 14.51 -14.80
C ALA A 115 -14.22 15.10 -14.83
N SER A 116 -13.19 14.35 -14.42
CA SER A 116 -11.80 14.85 -14.32
C SER A 116 -10.71 13.87 -14.77
N LEU A 117 -11.06 12.79 -15.48
CA LEU A 117 -10.05 11.97 -16.16
C LEU A 117 -9.68 12.61 -17.52
N PRO A 118 -8.38 12.75 -17.87
CA PRO A 118 -7.95 13.38 -19.12
C PRO A 118 -8.20 12.52 -20.39
N TYR A 119 -8.84 11.36 -20.26
CA TYR A 119 -9.22 10.51 -21.38
C TYR A 119 -10.75 10.47 -21.47
N GLY A 120 -11.32 11.37 -22.27
CA GLY A 120 -12.72 11.29 -22.67
C GLY A 120 -12.93 10.16 -23.69
N PRO A 121 -14.13 9.55 -23.75
CA PRO A 121 -14.44 8.55 -24.76
C PRO A 121 -14.43 9.21 -26.15
N SER A 122 -13.66 8.63 -27.07
CA SER A 122 -13.67 9.01 -28.48
C SER A 122 -15.07 8.84 -29.05
N SER A 123 -15.65 9.94 -29.54
CA SER A 123 -16.90 9.94 -30.29
C SER A 123 -16.71 9.24 -31.63
N GLY A 124 -17.11 7.98 -31.74
CA GLY A 124 -17.33 7.32 -33.02
C GLY A 124 -18.71 7.69 -33.57
N GLY A 125 -18.75 8.65 -34.49
CA GLY A 125 -19.73 8.66 -35.59
C GLY A 125 -19.14 7.88 -36.77
N SER A 126 -19.88 7.27 -37.68
CA SER A 126 -21.31 7.36 -38.04
C SER A 126 -21.81 5.98 -38.45
#